data_AF-A0A7C9BLN2-F1
#
_entry.id   AF-A0A7C9BLN2-F1
#
_cell.length_a   1.000
_cell.length_b   1.000
_cell.length_c   1.000
_cell.angle_alpha   90.00
_cell.angle_beta   90.00
_cell.angle_gamma   90.00
#
_symmetry.space_group_name_H-M   'P 1'
#
loop_
_entity.id
_entity.type
_entity.pdbx_description
1 polymer ?
#
loop_
_entity_poly.entity_id
_entity_poly.type
_entity_poly.pdbx_seq_one_letter_code
_entity_poly.pdbx_strand_id
1 'polypeptide(L)'
;MVYTTKIDLLGIVRGDSFELCVEIGEAFPLAGCTLRAQVRTYAGDYRVVLDLDVDTDLQHIILSAPAAAMRIAPGLYAYDVVATTAEGQEVTLFGGKFEIVNRVTR
;
A
#
# COMPACT_ATOMS: atom_id res chain seq x y z
N MET A 1 -4.50 -9.52 18.25
CA MET A 1 -5.67 -9.26 17.37
C MET A 1 -5.10 -8.76 16.06
N VAL A 2 -5.35 -9.41 14.94
CA VAL A 2 -4.85 -8.98 13.62
C VAL A 2 -5.88 -7.98 13.09
N TYR A 3 -5.49 -6.70 13.01
CA TYR A 3 -6.31 -5.69 12.37
C TYR A 3 -6.07 -5.85 10.88
N THR A 4 -6.98 -6.49 10.15
CA THR A 4 -6.91 -6.47 8.68
C THR A 4 -8.06 -5.64 8.18
N THR A 5 -7.85 -4.33 8.12
CA THR A 5 -8.76 -3.43 7.43
C THR A 5 -8.53 -3.59 5.93
N LYS A 6 -9.61 -3.79 5.18
CA LYS A 6 -9.56 -3.88 3.72
C LYS A 6 -9.93 -2.52 3.10
N ILE A 7 -9.02 -1.94 2.33
CA ILE A 7 -9.18 -0.63 1.69
C ILE A 7 -9.00 -0.80 0.17
N ASP A 8 -10.09 -0.97 -0.56
CA ASP A 8 -10.08 -1.04 -2.02
C ASP A 8 -10.12 0.38 -2.62
N LEU A 9 -9.25 0.65 -3.59
CA LEU A 9 -9.22 1.91 -4.35
C LEU A 9 -9.81 1.67 -5.74
N LEU A 10 -10.67 2.59 -6.20
CA LEU A 10 -11.43 2.40 -7.43
C LEU A 10 -10.57 2.42 -8.71
N GLY A 11 -9.46 3.16 -8.69
CA GLY A 11 -8.53 3.20 -9.82
C GLY A 11 -7.47 4.28 -9.64
N ILE A 12 -6.26 3.99 -10.11
CA ILE A 12 -5.13 4.92 -10.13
C ILE A 12 -4.70 5.09 -11.58
N VAL A 13 -4.59 6.33 -12.02
CA VAL A 13 -4.17 6.64 -13.38
C VAL A 13 -2.68 6.37 -13.53
N ARG A 14 -2.32 5.56 -14.52
CA ARG A 14 -0.95 5.20 -14.81
C ARG A 14 -0.10 6.45 -15.06
N GLY A 15 1.02 6.53 -14.37
CA GLY A 15 1.97 7.63 -14.49
C GLY A 15 1.61 8.89 -13.71
N ASP A 16 0.53 8.88 -12.92
CA ASP A 16 0.29 9.91 -11.90
C ASP A 16 0.96 9.52 -10.57
N SER A 17 1.29 10.51 -9.75
CA SER A 17 1.75 10.24 -8.39
C SER A 17 0.62 9.64 -7.56
N PHE A 18 0.98 8.75 -6.64
CA PHE A 18 0.05 8.14 -5.70
C PHE A 18 0.37 8.61 -4.29
N GLU A 19 -0.68 8.94 -3.53
CA GLU A 19 -0.61 9.19 -2.10
C GLU A 19 -1.89 8.65 -1.45
N LEU A 20 -1.76 7.94 -0.34
CA LEU A 20 -2.86 7.45 0.50
C LEU A 20 -2.48 7.64 1.96
N CYS A 21 -3.30 8.39 2.70
CA CYS A 21 -3.17 8.54 4.15
C CYS A 21 -4.23 7.69 4.86
N VAL A 22 -3.80 6.85 5.80
CA VAL A 22 -4.67 5.95 6.59
C VAL A 22 -4.39 6.14 8.07
N GLU A 23 -5.44 6.39 8.84
CA GLU A 23 -5.40 6.39 10.30
C GLU A 23 -5.59 4.95 10.82
N ILE A 24 -4.64 4.46 11.61
CA ILE A 24 -4.64 3.08 12.17
C ILE A 24 -5.36 3.03 13.54
N GLY A 25 -5.68 4.20 14.12
CA GLY A 25 -6.22 4.35 15.46
C GLY A 25 -5.25 3.90 16.56
N GLU A 26 -5.59 4.10 17.83
CA GLU A 26 -4.72 3.75 18.97
C GLU A 26 -4.53 2.23 19.18
N ALA A 27 -5.10 1.41 18.32
CA ALA A 27 -5.17 -0.04 18.48
C ALA A 27 -3.83 -0.77 18.17
N PHE A 28 -2.89 -0.12 17.48
CA PHE A 28 -1.58 -0.68 17.15
C PHE A 28 -0.45 0.33 17.40
N PRO A 29 0.56 0.02 18.24
CA PRO A 29 1.68 0.93 18.49
C PRO A 29 2.67 0.89 17.32
N LEU A 30 2.72 1.96 16.51
CA LEU A 30 3.67 2.08 15.40
C LEU A 30 5.11 2.39 15.85
N ALA A 31 5.28 2.92 17.06
CA ALA A 31 6.59 3.29 17.59
C ALA A 31 7.54 2.08 17.65
N GLY A 32 8.70 2.20 17.01
CA GLY A 32 9.70 1.13 16.95
C GLY A 32 9.41 0.02 15.93
N CYS A 33 8.30 0.08 15.20
CA CYS A 33 8.03 -0.83 14.09
C CYS A 33 8.74 -0.36 12.82
N THR A 34 9.17 -1.31 12.00
CA THR A 34 9.54 -1.04 10.59
C THR A 34 8.35 -1.36 9.71
N LEU A 35 7.99 -0.47 8.79
CA LEU A 35 6.88 -0.68 7.88
C LEU A 35 7.37 -1.03 6.47
N ARG A 36 6.59 -1.87 5.78
CA ARG A 36 6.76 -2.18 4.36
C ARG A 36 5.41 -2.19 3.69
N ALA A 37 5.31 -1.53 2.54
CA ALA A 37 4.11 -1.57 1.71
C ALA A 37 4.45 -2.09 0.32
N GLN A 38 3.86 -3.21 -0.09
CA GLN A 38 4.16 -3.85 -1.37
C GLN A 38 2.93 -3.96 -2.24
N VAL A 39 3.07 -3.59 -3.50
CA VAL A 39 2.09 -3.83 -4.56
C VAL A 39 2.46 -5.11 -5.28
N ARG A 40 1.48 -5.98 -5.47
CA ARG A 40 1.59 -7.28 -6.11
C ARG A 40 0.57 -7.42 -7.21
N THR A 41 0.91 -8.20 -8.23
CA THR A 41 -0.04 -8.68 -9.23
C THR A 41 -1.23 -9.38 -8.57
N TYR A 42 -2.46 -9.06 -9.01
CA TYR A 42 -3.66 -9.67 -8.47
C TYR A 42 -4.06 -10.93 -9.24
N ALA A 43 -4.23 -12.03 -8.50
CA ALA A 43 -4.51 -13.41 -8.92
C ALA A 43 -3.43 -14.04 -9.85
N GLY A 44 -2.67 -15.00 -9.31
CA GLY A 44 -1.85 -15.94 -10.10
C GLY A 44 -0.45 -16.16 -9.55
N ASP A 45 0.32 -15.10 -9.33
CA ASP A 45 1.75 -15.18 -9.03
C ASP A 45 2.21 -14.29 -7.85
N TYR A 46 1.38 -13.36 -7.37
CA TYR A 46 1.65 -12.47 -6.20
C TYR A 46 3.04 -11.81 -6.21
N ARG A 47 3.55 -11.58 -7.41
CA ARG A 47 4.87 -11.00 -7.63
C ARG A 47 4.85 -9.54 -7.20
N VAL A 48 5.83 -9.14 -6.39
CA VAL A 48 6.04 -7.72 -6.07
C VAL A 48 6.41 -6.99 -7.35
N VAL A 49 5.64 -5.95 -7.67
CA VAL A 49 5.84 -5.10 -8.85
C VAL A 49 6.27 -3.68 -8.49
N LEU A 50 5.98 -3.25 -7.27
CA LEU A 50 6.28 -1.92 -6.76
C LEU A 50 6.31 -1.97 -5.22
N ASP A 51 7.34 -1.40 -4.62
CA ASP A 51 7.34 -1.03 -3.21
C ASP A 51 6.85 0.42 -3.11
N LEU A 52 5.94 0.69 -2.17
CA LEU A 52 5.47 2.05 -1.88
C LEU A 52 6.36 2.65 -0.78
N ASP A 53 6.64 3.94 -0.91
CA ASP A 53 7.27 4.71 0.16
C ASP A 53 6.28 4.80 1.33
N VAL A 54 6.79 4.59 2.54
CA VAL A 54 5.96 4.59 3.76
C VAL A 54 6.51 5.62 4.73
N ASP A 55 5.69 6.61 5.03
CA ASP A 55 5.93 7.58 6.09
C ASP A 55 4.91 7.40 7.21
N THR A 56 5.32 7.73 8.44
CA THR A 56 4.45 7.67 9.61
C THR A 56 4.38 9.02 10.30
N ASP A 57 3.17 9.47 10.59
CA ASP A 57 2.91 10.65 11.43
C ASP A 57 1.92 10.28 12.55
N LEU A 58 2.44 10.06 13.75
CA LEU A 58 1.69 9.56 14.90
C LEU A 58 0.97 8.23 14.61
N GLN A 59 -0.36 8.27 14.42
CA GLN A 59 -1.21 7.13 14.08
C GLN A 59 -1.60 7.08 12.60
N HIS A 60 -1.01 7.94 11.77
CA HIS A 60 -1.22 7.97 10.34
C HIS A 60 -0.07 7.27 9.63
N ILE A 61 -0.44 6.44 8.66
CA ILE A 61 0.48 5.87 7.68
C ILE A 61 0.19 6.54 6.34
N ILE A 62 1.23 7.14 5.77
CA ILE A 62 1.19 7.76 4.45
C ILE A 62 1.93 6.80 3.51
N LEU A 63 1.21 6.28 2.52
CA LEU A 63 1.78 5.53 1.42
C LEU A 63 1.95 6.46 0.24
N SER A 64 3.11 6.47 -0.40
CA SER A 64 3.33 7.26 -1.60
C SER A 64 4.14 6.54 -2.67
N ALA A 65 3.97 6.98 -3.91
CA ALA A 65 4.84 6.59 -5.00
C ALA A 65 4.91 7.71 -6.04
N PRO A 66 6.11 8.05 -6.55
CA PRO A 66 6.24 9.06 -7.58
C PRO A 66 5.64 8.57 -8.91
N ALA A 67 5.23 9.53 -9.74
CA ALA A 67 4.68 9.29 -11.08
C ALA A 67 5.50 8.32 -11.94
N ALA A 68 6.84 8.36 -11.83
CA ALA A 68 7.73 7.47 -12.56
C ALA A 68 7.58 5.99 -12.12
N ALA A 69 7.39 5.74 -10.82
CA ALA A 69 7.20 4.41 -10.25
C ALA A 69 5.81 3.85 -10.58
N MET A 70 4.80 4.73 -10.69
CA MET A 70 3.43 4.40 -11.10
C MET A 70 3.25 4.13 -12.61
N ARG A 71 4.34 3.89 -13.34
CA ARG A 71 4.32 3.49 -14.77
C ARG A 71 4.25 1.97 -14.97
N ILE A 72 3.79 1.23 -13.96
CA ILE A 72 3.49 -0.21 -14.07
C ILE A 72 2.38 -0.47 -15.11
N ALA A 73 2.25 -1.72 -15.55
CA ALA A 73 1.27 -2.08 -16.57
C ALA A 73 -0.17 -1.82 -16.08
N PRO A 74 -1.13 -1.52 -16.99
CA PRO A 74 -2.54 -1.51 -16.62
C PRO A 74 -3.01 -2.89 -16.16
N GLY A 75 -3.90 -2.93 -15.17
CA GLY A 75 -4.43 -4.18 -14.62
C GLY A 75 -4.83 -4.07 -13.15
N LEU A 76 -5.27 -5.20 -12.59
CA LEU A 76 -5.64 -5.31 -11.18
C LEU A 76 -4.42 -5.67 -10.32
N TYR A 77 -4.31 -4.98 -9.20
CA TYR A 77 -3.24 -5.15 -8.23
C TYR A 77 -3.81 -5.29 -6.82
N ALA A 78 -3.05 -5.98 -5.96
CA ALA A 78 -3.26 -5.97 -4.53
C ALA A 78 -2.10 -5.28 -3.84
N TYR A 79 -2.35 -4.68 -2.69
CA TYR A 79 -1.30 -4.14 -1.83
C TYR A 79 -1.53 -4.55 -0.39
N ASP A 80 -0.45 -4.67 0.36
CA ASP A 80 -0.43 -4.91 1.79
C ASP A 80 0.51 -3.91 2.46
N VAL A 81 0.20 -3.58 3.72
CA VAL A 81 1.09 -2.86 4.62
C VAL A 81 1.39 -3.77 5.80
N VAL A 82 2.65 -4.10 5.95
CA VAL A 82 3.15 -5.00 7.00
C VAL A 82 4.05 -4.20 7.94
N ALA A 83 3.76 -4.29 9.23
CA ALA A 83 4.64 -3.85 10.29
C ALA A 83 5.48 -5.02 10.80
N THR A 84 6.77 -4.80 10.96
CA THR A 84 7.67 -5.68 11.72
C THR A 84 7.91 -5.05 13.08
N THR A 85 7.50 -5.71 14.16
CA THR A 85 7.70 -5.22 15.53
C THR A 85 9.18 -5.29 15.92
N ALA A 86 9.54 -4.66 17.05
CA ALA A 86 10.90 -4.71 17.58
C ALA A 86 11.38 -6.15 17.89
N GLU A 87 10.44 -7.05 18.18
CA GLU A 87 10.67 -8.48 18.41
C GLU A 87 10.80 -9.29 17.11
N GLY A 88 10.66 -8.63 15.95
CA GLY A 88 10.75 -9.25 14.63
C GLY A 88 9.45 -9.92 14.15
N GLN A 89 8.32 -9.69 14.83
CA GLN A 89 7.04 -10.25 14.41
C GLN A 89 6.44 -9.43 13.27
N GLU A 90 6.05 -10.08 12.18
CA GLU A 90 5.30 -9.44 11.10
C GLU A 90 3.79 -9.43 11.40
N VAL A 91 3.18 -8.26 11.20
CA VAL A 91 1.74 -8.03 11.34
C VAL A 91 1.24 -7.23 10.15
N THR A 92 0.29 -7.77 9.39
CA THR A 92 -0.41 -7.00 8.36
C THR A 92 -1.38 -6.03 9.03
N LEU A 93 -1.22 -4.73 8.76
CA LEU A 93 -2.05 -3.65 9.31
C LEU A 93 -3.30 -3.39 8.46
N PHE A 94 -3.12 -3.33 7.15
CA PHE A 94 -4.20 -3.19 6.19
C PHE A 94 -3.69 -3.55 4.80
N GLY A 95 -4.62 -3.62 3.86
CA GLY A 95 -4.34 -3.83 2.46
C GLY A 95 -5.61 -3.76 1.64
N GLY A 96 -5.50 -3.99 0.35
CA GLY A 96 -6.65 -3.97 -0.52
C GLY A 96 -6.28 -4.17 -1.96
N LYS A 97 -7.18 -3.75 -2.85
CA LYS A 97 -7.00 -3.86 -4.29
C LYS A 97 -7.18 -2.52 -4.97
N PHE A 98 -6.52 -2.36 -6.11
CA PHE A 98 -6.73 -1.23 -6.99
C PHE A 98 -6.50 -1.63 -8.44
N GLU A 99 -7.03 -0.83 -9.35
CA GLU A 99 -6.80 -0.96 -10.79
C GLU A 99 -5.86 0.15 -11.28
N ILE A 100 -4.82 -0.20 -12.04
CA ILE A 100 -4.08 0.77 -12.83
C ILE A 100 -4.75 0.94 -14.17
N VAL A 101 -5.19 2.15 -14.48
CA VAL A 101 -5.88 2.49 -15.74
C VAL A 101 -5.03 3.44 -16.58
N ASN A 102 -5.13 3.35 -17.90
CA ASN A 102 -4.53 4.36 -18.77
C ASN A 102 -5.32 5.67 -18.70
N ARG A 103 -4.63 6.80 -18.85
CA ARG A 103 -5.29 8.09 -19.08
C ARG A 103 -6.05 8.02 -20.41
N VAL A 104 -7.36 8.19 -20.36
CA VAL A 104 -8.18 8.35 -21.56
C VAL A 104 -8.14 9.83 -21.96
N THR A 105 -7.31 10.17 -22.93
CA THR A 105 -7.37 11.49 -23.59
C THR A 105 -8.41 11.42 -24.71
N ARG A 106 -9.45 12.27 -24.62
CA ARG A 106 -10.39 12.53 -25.73
C ARG A 106 -9.81 13.54 -26.70
#